data_AF-A0A250JRM0-F1
#
_entry.id   AF-A0A250JRM0-F1
#
_cell.length_a   1.000
_cell.length_b   1.000
_cell.length_c   1.000
_cell.angle_alpha   90.00
_cell.angle_beta   90.00
_cell.angle_gamma   90.00
#
_symmetry.space_group_name_H-M   'P 1'
#
loop_
_entity.id
_entity.type
_entity.pdbx_description
1 polymer ?
#
loop_
_entity_poly.entity_id
_entity_poly.type
_entity_poly.pdbx_seq_one_letter_code
_entity_poly.pdbx_strand_id
1 'polypeptide(L)'
;MFPRRAKGLLDFCMAALCVWAAYHHTPAGALLRKAAAWASGTRSSARPLLAYYDGVSGTSLSPPMVAPDVPLSRALTDAEALAWGTHLSLKGARPRARQPALELAAELGVPAASLLDAHSGPGAARTLHVALAKDFPDEEARLTALFAGRVPARYALERVSAEGGAPTLERLSSQLPPGFEDASVGAAQALALATAFGLAWPVHEGARVTSPFGERFHPVLGRRKLHTGVDLGVPVGTPVVAVADGVVRRASEDAVNGRVLVVDHGRGVTTAYCHNSELLVKVGQRVTRGALVARSGNTGRSTGPHLHYQLELAARPMDPLKFRTALRAVAKDAAP
;
A
#
# COMPACT_ATOMS: atom_id res chain seq x y z
N MET A 1 -48.90 6.71 -18.54
CA MET A 1 -49.29 5.28 -18.61
C MET A 1 -48.79 4.75 -19.94
N PHE A 2 -47.64 4.07 -19.98
CA PHE A 2 -47.05 3.59 -21.23
C PHE A 2 -47.98 2.55 -21.90
N PRO A 3 -48.18 2.60 -23.24
CA PRO A 3 -49.00 1.63 -23.95
C PRO A 3 -48.46 0.21 -23.74
N ARG A 4 -49.36 -0.79 -23.58
CA ARG A 4 -49.02 -2.18 -23.18
C ARG A 4 -47.87 -2.83 -23.98
N ARG A 5 -47.68 -2.45 -25.26
CA ARG A 5 -46.56 -2.94 -26.10
C ARG A 5 -45.20 -2.36 -25.74
N ALA A 6 -45.13 -1.09 -25.29
CA ALA A 6 -43.88 -0.45 -24.87
C ALA A 6 -43.37 -1.02 -23.53
N LYS A 7 -44.27 -1.50 -22.67
CA LYS A 7 -43.92 -2.15 -21.40
C LYS A 7 -43.19 -3.48 -21.64
N GLY A 8 -43.65 -4.29 -22.60
CA GLY A 8 -42.99 -5.55 -22.96
C GLY A 8 -41.57 -5.37 -23.52
N LEU A 9 -41.32 -4.32 -24.30
CA LEU A 9 -39.97 -4.03 -24.79
C LEU A 9 -39.05 -3.56 -23.66
N LEU A 10 -39.54 -2.70 -22.77
CA LEU A 10 -38.76 -2.23 -21.62
C LEU A 10 -38.44 -3.38 -20.66
N ASP A 11 -39.42 -4.23 -20.36
CA ASP A 11 -39.25 -5.41 -19.50
C ASP A 11 -38.23 -6.39 -20.13
N PHE A 12 -38.25 -6.56 -21.45
CA PHE A 12 -37.26 -7.35 -22.18
C PHE A 12 -35.85 -6.73 -22.10
N CYS A 13 -35.72 -5.43 -22.33
CA CYS A 13 -34.44 -4.73 -22.21
C CYS A 13 -33.88 -4.81 -20.78
N MET A 14 -34.73 -4.67 -19.77
CA MET A 14 -34.36 -4.80 -18.36
C MET A 14 -33.94 -6.24 -18.04
N ALA A 15 -34.68 -7.24 -18.51
CA ALA A 15 -34.30 -8.64 -18.34
C ALA A 15 -32.96 -8.95 -19.02
N ALA A 16 -32.73 -8.44 -20.23
CA ALA A 16 -31.46 -8.59 -20.94
C ALA A 16 -30.30 -7.92 -20.18
N LEU A 17 -30.52 -6.72 -19.63
CA LEU A 17 -29.55 -6.02 -18.77
C LEU A 17 -29.27 -6.79 -17.47
N CYS A 18 -30.30 -7.34 -16.82
CA CYS A 18 -30.14 -8.15 -15.62
C CYS A 18 -29.38 -9.45 -15.90
N VAL A 19 -29.64 -10.11 -17.03
CA VAL A 19 -28.90 -11.31 -17.45
C VAL A 19 -27.46 -10.95 -17.82
N TRP A 20 -27.25 -9.84 -18.54
CA TRP A 20 -25.91 -9.34 -18.84
C TRP A 20 -25.14 -9.01 -17.56
N ALA A 21 -25.78 -8.34 -16.59
CA ALA A 21 -25.19 -8.01 -15.31
C ALA A 21 -24.90 -9.27 -14.49
N ALA A 22 -25.84 -10.21 -14.40
CA ALA A 22 -25.67 -11.49 -13.73
C ALA A 22 -24.52 -12.30 -14.36
N TYR A 23 -24.43 -12.30 -15.69
CA TYR A 23 -23.33 -12.93 -16.38
C TYR A 23 -22.02 -12.21 -16.03
N HIS A 24 -21.85 -10.93 -16.36
CA HIS A 24 -20.55 -10.26 -16.29
C HIS A 24 -20.07 -9.91 -14.86
N HIS A 25 -20.98 -9.63 -13.93
CA HIS A 25 -20.67 -9.00 -12.65
C HIS A 25 -21.00 -9.86 -11.42
N THR A 26 -21.20 -11.18 -11.58
CA THR A 26 -21.41 -12.08 -10.43
C THR A 26 -20.43 -13.27 -10.41
N PRO A 27 -20.18 -13.86 -9.24
CA PRO A 27 -19.41 -15.10 -9.10
C PRO A 27 -19.96 -16.26 -9.95
N ALA A 28 -21.29 -16.41 -10.01
CA ALA A 28 -21.95 -17.45 -10.79
C ALA A 28 -21.73 -17.27 -12.29
N GLY A 29 -21.83 -16.03 -12.79
CA GLY A 29 -21.54 -15.71 -14.18
C GLY A 29 -20.05 -15.88 -14.56
N ALA A 30 -19.13 -15.64 -13.61
CA ALA A 30 -17.70 -15.92 -13.80
C ALA A 30 -17.40 -17.42 -13.93
N LEU A 31 -18.05 -18.26 -13.11
CA LEU A 31 -17.98 -19.72 -13.24
C LEU A 31 -18.47 -20.21 -14.60
N LEU A 32 -19.62 -19.69 -15.06
CA LEU A 32 -20.19 -20.04 -16.36
C LEU A 32 -19.24 -19.68 -17.52
N ARG A 33 -18.64 -18.48 -17.50
CA ARG A 33 -17.63 -18.10 -18.50
C ARG A 33 -16.38 -18.98 -18.46
N LYS A 34 -15.97 -19.43 -17.27
CA LYS A 34 -14.80 -20.31 -17.13
C LYS A 34 -15.09 -21.71 -17.64
N ALA A 35 -16.28 -22.25 -17.35
CA ALA A 35 -16.74 -23.53 -17.88
C ALA A 35 -16.89 -23.49 -19.40
N ALA A 36 -17.49 -22.42 -19.95
CA ALA A 36 -17.62 -22.23 -21.40
C ALA A 36 -16.26 -22.10 -22.09
N ALA A 37 -15.31 -21.37 -21.50
CA ALA A 37 -13.95 -21.24 -22.03
C ALA A 37 -13.21 -22.59 -22.02
N TRP A 38 -13.32 -23.36 -20.93
CA TRP A 38 -12.76 -24.71 -20.83
C TRP A 38 -13.36 -25.66 -21.88
N ALA A 39 -14.70 -25.66 -22.04
CA ALA A 39 -15.39 -26.51 -23.00
C ALA A 39 -15.09 -26.14 -24.46
N SER A 40 -14.80 -24.87 -24.74
CA SER A 40 -14.46 -24.38 -26.09
C SER A 40 -12.95 -24.35 -26.38
N GLY A 41 -12.10 -24.76 -25.43
CA GLY A 41 -10.65 -24.68 -25.58
C GLY A 41 -10.09 -23.25 -25.66
N THR A 42 -10.90 -22.24 -25.33
CA THR A 42 -10.50 -20.82 -25.35
C THR A 42 -9.99 -20.37 -23.99
N ARG A 43 -9.12 -19.34 -23.95
CA ARG A 43 -8.68 -18.77 -22.67
C ARG A 43 -9.82 -17.97 -22.04
N SER A 44 -10.11 -18.24 -20.77
CA SER A 44 -11.15 -17.51 -20.03
C SER A 44 -10.71 -16.10 -19.68
N SER A 45 -11.55 -15.10 -19.96
CA SER A 45 -11.41 -13.73 -19.47
C SER A 45 -12.04 -13.52 -18.08
N ALA A 46 -12.59 -14.56 -17.46
CA ALA A 46 -13.23 -14.47 -16.16
C ALA A 46 -12.20 -14.28 -15.04
N ARG A 47 -12.41 -13.27 -14.19
CA ARG A 47 -11.62 -13.07 -12.96
C ARG A 47 -11.74 -14.31 -12.05
N PRO A 48 -10.67 -14.71 -11.33
CA PRO A 48 -10.73 -15.81 -10.38
C PRO A 48 -11.78 -15.53 -9.29
N LEU A 49 -12.53 -16.57 -8.91
CA LEU A 49 -13.66 -16.52 -7.98
C LEU A 49 -13.36 -15.83 -6.64
N LEU A 50 -12.11 -15.94 -6.15
CA LEU A 50 -11.67 -15.27 -4.91
C LEU A 50 -11.70 -13.74 -5.01
N ALA A 51 -11.50 -13.18 -6.21
CA ALA A 51 -11.49 -11.73 -6.43
C ALA A 51 -12.87 -11.06 -6.24
N TYR A 52 -13.94 -11.84 -6.07
CA TYR A 52 -15.29 -11.34 -5.79
C TYR A 52 -15.65 -11.33 -4.29
N TYR A 53 -14.97 -12.14 -3.46
CA TYR A 53 -15.24 -12.26 -2.02
C TYR A 53 -14.23 -11.50 -1.17
N ASP A 54 -13.04 -11.25 -1.70
CA ASP A 54 -12.10 -10.33 -1.10
C ASP A 54 -12.46 -8.90 -1.52
N GLY A 55 -13.27 -8.22 -0.71
CA GLY A 55 -13.50 -6.76 -0.80
C GLY A 55 -12.23 -5.92 -0.74
N VAL A 56 -11.06 -6.55 -0.60
CA VAL A 56 -9.73 -6.06 -0.90
C VAL A 56 -8.92 -7.23 -1.46
N SER A 57 -8.79 -7.37 -2.78
CA SER A 57 -7.59 -7.86 -3.50
C SER A 57 -7.93 -8.45 -4.89
N GLY A 58 -8.06 -7.56 -5.86
CA GLY A 58 -8.28 -7.88 -7.26
C GLY A 58 -7.11 -7.59 -8.19
N THR A 59 -5.86 -7.65 -7.73
CA THR A 59 -4.63 -7.59 -8.57
C THR A 59 -3.50 -8.42 -7.96
N SER A 60 -3.60 -9.74 -8.04
CA SER A 60 -2.40 -10.60 -8.10
C SER A 60 -1.72 -10.35 -9.45
N LEU A 61 -0.92 -9.30 -9.51
CA LEU A 61 0.26 -9.05 -10.37
C LEU A 61 0.80 -7.65 -10.02
N SER A 62 0.90 -7.33 -8.72
CA SER A 62 1.69 -6.17 -8.31
C SER A 62 3.17 -6.50 -8.51
N PRO A 63 3.95 -5.71 -9.29
CA PRO A 63 5.40 -5.85 -9.29
C PRO A 63 5.90 -5.82 -7.84
N PRO A 64 6.99 -6.54 -7.50
CA PRO A 64 7.50 -6.51 -6.15
C PRO A 64 7.75 -5.05 -5.76
N MET A 65 7.13 -4.61 -4.66
CA MET A 65 7.52 -3.34 -4.06
C MET A 65 8.98 -3.50 -3.65
N VAL A 66 9.84 -2.78 -4.36
CA VAL A 66 11.27 -2.80 -4.09
C VAL A 66 11.49 -1.90 -2.89
N ALA A 67 11.92 -2.50 -1.79
CA ALA A 67 12.31 -1.75 -0.63
C ALA A 67 13.53 -0.89 -0.99
N PRO A 68 13.59 0.39 -0.61
CA PRO A 68 14.64 1.31 -1.06
C PRO A 68 16.03 0.79 -0.73
N ASP A 69 16.98 1.05 -1.62
CA ASP A 69 18.41 0.72 -1.41
C ASP A 69 19.22 1.93 -0.91
N VAL A 70 18.56 3.08 -0.71
CA VAL A 70 19.22 4.32 -0.30
C VAL A 70 18.93 4.58 1.19
N PRO A 71 19.96 4.65 2.05
CA PRO A 71 19.77 5.00 3.45
C PRO A 71 19.33 6.45 3.59
N LEU A 72 18.25 6.69 4.34
CA LEU A 72 17.77 8.04 4.64
C LEU A 72 18.64 8.68 5.73
N SER A 73 19.14 9.89 5.50
CA SER A 73 20.00 10.62 6.45
C SER A 73 19.22 11.43 7.50
N ARG A 74 17.97 11.78 7.21
CA ARG A 74 17.06 12.53 8.09
C ARG A 74 15.60 12.25 7.76
N ALA A 75 14.70 12.60 8.68
CA ALA A 75 13.27 12.40 8.46
C ALA A 75 12.82 13.18 7.22
N LEU A 76 11.98 12.54 6.41
CA LEU A 76 11.43 13.15 5.21
C LEU A 76 10.21 13.98 5.57
N THR A 77 10.04 15.11 4.88
CA THR A 77 8.75 15.81 4.83
C THR A 77 7.75 15.01 4.01
N ASP A 78 6.45 15.26 4.17
CA ASP A 78 5.41 14.54 3.42
C ASP A 78 5.59 14.66 1.90
N ALA A 79 5.99 15.84 1.41
CA ALA A 79 6.30 16.05 0.00
C ALA A 79 7.52 15.25 -0.48
N GLU A 80 8.53 15.08 0.37
CA GLU A 80 9.70 14.25 0.05
C GLU A 80 9.35 12.75 0.09
N ALA A 81 8.55 12.32 1.07
CA ALA A 81 8.06 10.95 1.17
C ALA A 81 7.22 10.57 -0.06
N LEU A 82 6.31 11.46 -0.48
CA LEU A 82 5.54 11.31 -1.71
C LEU A 82 6.43 11.17 -2.95
N ALA A 83 7.46 12.02 -3.05
CA ALA A 83 8.38 11.99 -4.18
C ALA A 83 9.22 10.70 -4.21
N TRP A 84 9.69 10.22 -3.06
CA TRP A 84 10.37 8.93 -2.93
C TRP A 84 9.46 7.77 -3.32
N GLY A 85 8.22 7.74 -2.82
CA GLY A 85 7.24 6.71 -3.18
C GLY A 85 6.95 6.69 -4.69
N THR A 86 6.79 7.87 -5.28
CA THR A 86 6.61 8.04 -6.73
C THR A 86 7.79 7.49 -7.52
N HIS A 87 9.01 7.91 -7.16
CA HIS A 87 10.23 7.46 -7.82
C HIS A 87 10.37 5.94 -7.80
N LEU A 88 10.24 5.31 -6.63
CA LEU A 88 10.40 3.87 -6.47
C LEU A 88 9.31 3.09 -7.21
N SER A 89 8.07 3.59 -7.20
CA SER A 89 6.99 2.99 -7.98
C SER A 89 7.27 3.06 -9.49
N LEU A 90 7.70 4.22 -10.01
CA LEU A 90 8.08 4.37 -11.43
C LEU A 90 9.28 3.50 -11.82
N LYS A 91 10.26 3.35 -10.92
CA LYS A 91 11.44 2.51 -11.13
C LYS A 91 11.06 1.03 -11.18
N GLY A 92 10.15 0.57 -10.33
CA GLY A 92 9.65 -0.80 -10.29
C GLY A 92 8.56 -1.12 -11.33
N ALA A 93 7.95 -0.10 -11.94
CA ALA A 93 6.90 -0.25 -12.93
C ALA A 93 7.43 -0.77 -14.28
N ARG A 94 6.57 -1.52 -14.98
CA ARG A 94 6.84 -1.96 -16.37
C ARG A 94 7.00 -0.74 -17.28
N PRO A 95 7.81 -0.81 -18.36
CA PRO A 95 8.02 0.33 -19.27
C PRO A 95 6.73 1.00 -19.75
N ARG A 96 5.70 0.22 -20.12
CA ARG A 96 4.39 0.76 -20.52
C ARG A 96 3.68 1.51 -19.40
N ALA A 97 3.76 1.02 -18.16
CA ALA A 97 3.05 1.59 -17.02
C ALA A 97 3.66 2.91 -16.52
N ARG A 98 4.95 3.14 -16.78
CA ARG A 98 5.63 4.41 -16.44
C ARG A 98 5.72 5.40 -17.59
N GLN A 99 5.31 5.01 -18.80
CA GLN A 99 5.40 5.85 -20.00
C GLN A 99 4.69 7.21 -19.84
N PRO A 100 3.48 7.30 -19.26
CA PRO A 100 2.81 8.60 -19.08
C PRO A 100 3.62 9.57 -18.21
N ALA A 101 4.30 9.08 -17.16
CA ALA A 101 5.14 9.92 -16.32
C ALA A 101 6.36 10.46 -17.08
N LEU A 102 6.94 9.67 -18.00
CA LEU A 102 8.08 10.11 -18.81
C LEU A 102 7.66 11.16 -19.85
N GLU A 103 6.46 11.03 -20.42
CA GLU A 103 5.87 12.01 -21.33
C GLU A 103 5.59 13.32 -20.60
N LEU A 104 4.97 13.26 -19.41
CA LEU A 104 4.76 14.43 -18.56
C LEU A 104 6.06 15.09 -18.13
N ALA A 105 7.09 14.30 -17.86
CA ALA A 105 8.41 14.84 -17.55
C ALA A 105 8.99 15.61 -18.73
N ALA A 106 8.91 15.07 -19.94
CA ALA A 106 9.36 15.74 -21.16
C ALA A 106 8.58 17.05 -21.40
N GLU A 107 7.26 17.03 -21.25
CA GLU A 107 6.41 18.23 -21.35
C GLU A 107 6.81 19.32 -20.35
N LEU A 108 7.21 18.93 -19.14
CA LEU A 108 7.56 19.82 -18.04
C LEU A 108 9.06 20.16 -17.97
N GLY A 109 9.85 19.74 -18.96
CA GLY A 109 11.30 19.99 -18.99
C GLY A 109 12.12 19.23 -17.95
N VAL A 110 11.58 18.15 -17.37
CA VAL A 110 12.27 17.25 -16.44
C VAL A 110 12.89 16.10 -17.23
N PRO A 111 14.22 15.88 -17.18
CA PRO A 111 14.85 14.79 -17.93
C PRO A 111 14.30 13.42 -17.52
N ALA A 112 13.74 12.66 -18.47
CA ALA A 112 13.14 11.34 -18.21
C ALA A 112 14.09 10.35 -17.51
N ALA A 113 15.39 10.40 -17.84
CA ALA A 113 16.41 9.58 -17.20
C ALA A 113 16.56 9.89 -15.69
N SER A 114 16.36 11.16 -15.29
CA SER A 114 16.48 11.56 -13.88
C SER A 114 15.40 10.92 -13.00
N LEU A 115 14.18 10.70 -13.52
CA LEU A 115 13.10 10.05 -12.76
C LEU A 115 13.40 8.61 -12.34
N LEU A 116 14.25 7.90 -13.10
CA LEU A 116 14.56 6.49 -12.87
C LEU A 116 15.91 6.31 -12.18
N ASP A 117 16.71 7.37 -12.10
CA ASP A 117 17.99 7.39 -11.39
C ASP A 117 17.79 7.36 -9.87
N ALA A 118 18.65 6.61 -9.17
CA ALA A 118 18.49 6.37 -7.74
C ALA A 118 18.75 7.61 -6.86
N HIS A 119 19.52 8.59 -7.34
CA HIS A 119 19.91 9.77 -6.56
C HIS A 119 19.04 10.97 -6.91
N SER A 120 18.87 11.23 -8.21
CA SER A 120 18.10 12.38 -8.73
C SER A 120 16.61 12.11 -8.86
N GLY A 121 16.18 10.84 -8.85
CA GLY A 121 14.79 10.42 -9.02
C GLY A 121 13.80 11.03 -8.04
N PRO A 122 14.05 11.03 -6.72
CA PRO A 122 13.17 11.69 -5.76
C PRO A 122 13.06 13.21 -6.02
N GLY A 123 14.16 13.86 -6.41
CA GLY A 123 14.16 15.28 -6.77
C GLY A 123 13.32 15.55 -8.02
N ALA A 124 13.50 14.75 -9.06
CA ALA A 124 12.74 14.84 -10.29
C ALA A 124 11.24 14.61 -10.07
N ALA A 125 10.88 13.58 -9.28
CA ALA A 125 9.49 13.30 -8.93
C ALA A 125 8.85 14.46 -8.14
N ARG A 126 9.59 15.08 -7.22
CA ARG A 126 9.12 16.26 -6.47
C ARG A 126 8.82 17.43 -7.42
N THR A 127 9.69 17.69 -8.39
CA THR A 127 9.47 18.74 -9.40
C THR A 127 8.18 18.49 -10.19
N LEU A 128 7.91 17.24 -10.59
CA LEU A 128 6.65 16.91 -11.25
C LEU A 128 5.43 17.14 -10.37
N HIS A 129 5.49 16.73 -9.10
CA HIS A 129 4.39 16.98 -8.15
C HIS A 129 4.09 18.46 -8.01
N VAL A 130 5.12 19.30 -7.88
CA VAL A 130 4.97 20.76 -7.79
C VAL A 130 4.36 21.33 -9.07
N ALA A 131 4.84 20.90 -10.25
CA ALA A 131 4.34 21.38 -11.53
C ALA A 131 2.88 20.96 -11.79
N LEU A 132 2.49 19.76 -11.34
CA LEU A 132 1.12 19.25 -11.49
C LEU A 132 0.15 19.78 -10.43
N ALA A 133 0.63 20.39 -9.35
CA ALA A 133 -0.21 20.84 -8.24
C ALA A 133 -1.28 21.87 -8.65
N LYS A 134 -1.02 22.66 -9.69
CA LYS A 134 -2.00 23.62 -10.22
C LYS A 134 -3.19 22.93 -10.89
N ASP A 135 -2.93 21.86 -11.64
CA ASP A 135 -3.96 21.15 -12.40
C ASP A 135 -4.62 20.04 -11.56
N PHE A 136 -3.88 19.51 -10.58
CA PHE A 136 -4.28 18.43 -9.69
C PHE A 136 -3.87 18.81 -8.25
N PRO A 137 -4.75 19.50 -7.49
CA PRO A 137 -4.43 19.97 -6.14
C PRO A 137 -4.29 18.84 -5.13
N ASP A 138 -4.99 17.72 -5.33
CA ASP A 138 -4.93 16.53 -4.48
C ASP A 138 -3.76 15.60 -4.84
N GLU A 139 -3.11 15.03 -3.83
CA GLU A 139 -1.99 14.10 -3.99
C GLU A 139 -2.36 12.86 -4.82
N GLU A 140 -3.52 12.26 -4.53
CA GLU A 140 -3.97 11.04 -5.20
C GLU A 140 -4.36 11.32 -6.66
N ALA A 141 -4.86 12.53 -6.94
CA ALA A 141 -5.10 13.01 -8.30
C ALA A 141 -3.79 13.26 -9.07
N ARG A 142 -2.77 13.85 -8.43
CA ARG A 142 -1.43 13.99 -9.05
C ARG A 142 -0.81 12.66 -9.40
N LEU A 143 -0.87 11.69 -8.49
CA LEU A 143 -0.37 10.35 -8.77
C LEU A 143 -1.16 9.69 -9.90
N THR A 144 -2.48 9.84 -9.91
CA THR A 144 -3.30 9.37 -11.03
C THR A 144 -2.85 10.01 -12.35
N ALA A 145 -2.56 11.33 -12.38
CA ALA A 145 -2.04 12.00 -13.56
C ALA A 145 -0.66 11.49 -13.97
N LEU A 146 0.25 11.24 -13.02
CA LEU A 146 1.58 10.70 -13.31
C LEU A 146 1.52 9.31 -13.95
N PHE A 147 0.62 8.45 -13.49
CA PHE A 147 0.55 7.06 -13.96
C PHE A 147 -0.43 6.84 -15.11
N ALA A 148 -1.50 7.63 -15.24
CA ALA A 148 -2.51 7.52 -16.29
C ALA A 148 -2.36 8.59 -17.39
N GLY A 149 -1.56 9.64 -17.16
CA GLY A 149 -1.50 10.83 -18.00
C GLY A 149 -2.50 11.90 -17.59
N ARG A 150 -2.26 13.16 -18.02
CA ARG A 150 -3.09 14.33 -17.70
C ARG A 150 -4.55 14.16 -18.12
N VAL A 151 -4.81 13.68 -19.33
CA VAL A 151 -6.17 13.64 -19.90
C VAL A 151 -7.07 12.65 -19.16
N PRO A 152 -6.68 11.36 -18.97
CA PRO A 152 -7.50 10.41 -18.23
C PRO A 152 -7.68 10.81 -16.76
N ALA A 153 -6.63 11.33 -16.13
CA ALA A 153 -6.71 11.78 -14.74
C ALA A 153 -7.65 12.97 -14.56
N ARG A 154 -7.62 13.94 -15.49
CA ARG A 154 -8.55 15.08 -15.44
C ARG A 154 -9.99 14.64 -15.65
N TYR A 155 -10.23 13.74 -16.60
CA TYR A 155 -11.54 13.13 -16.79
C TYR A 155 -12.05 12.46 -15.50
N ALA A 156 -11.22 11.63 -14.85
CA ALA A 156 -11.59 10.98 -13.59
C ALA A 156 -11.87 12.00 -12.47
N LEU A 157 -11.01 13.01 -12.32
CA LEU A 157 -11.15 14.05 -11.29
C LEU A 157 -12.43 14.86 -11.47
N GLU A 158 -12.76 15.27 -12.70
CA GLU A 158 -13.99 16.01 -13.00
C GLU A 158 -15.24 15.20 -12.65
N ARG A 159 -15.25 13.89 -12.93
CA ARG A 159 -16.37 13.02 -12.57
C ARG A 159 -16.53 12.83 -11.07
N VAL A 160 -15.43 12.59 -10.35
CA VAL A 160 -15.48 12.49 -8.88
C VAL A 160 -15.95 13.80 -8.25
N SER A 161 -15.52 14.94 -8.81
CA SER A 161 -15.94 16.27 -8.36
C SER A 161 -17.43 16.52 -8.64
N ALA A 162 -17.93 16.11 -9.82
CA ALA A 162 -19.34 16.21 -10.17
C ALA A 162 -20.25 15.34 -9.27
N GLU A 163 -19.72 14.22 -8.76
CA GLU A 163 -20.39 13.36 -7.78
C GLU A 163 -20.29 13.91 -6.33
N GLY A 164 -19.65 15.06 -6.11
CA GLY A 164 -19.48 15.68 -4.79
C GLY A 164 -18.52 14.94 -3.87
N GLY A 165 -17.62 14.13 -4.44
CA GLY A 165 -16.71 13.27 -3.71
C GLY A 165 -15.30 13.85 -3.54
N ALA A 166 -14.61 13.44 -2.47
CA ALA A 166 -13.17 13.62 -2.38
C ALA A 166 -12.47 12.73 -3.43
N PRO A 167 -11.39 13.20 -4.10
CA PRO A 167 -10.68 12.48 -5.15
C PRO A 167 -9.71 11.44 -4.56
N THR A 168 -10.26 10.47 -3.83
CA THR A 168 -9.48 9.31 -3.38
C THR A 168 -9.10 8.45 -4.58
N LEU A 169 -7.99 7.73 -4.48
CA LEU A 169 -7.45 6.88 -5.52
C LEU A 169 -8.45 5.78 -5.90
N GLU A 170 -9.19 5.26 -4.93
CA GLU A 170 -10.28 4.29 -5.18
C GLU A 170 -11.34 4.88 -6.12
N ARG A 171 -11.80 6.11 -5.84
CA ARG A 171 -12.80 6.79 -6.67
C ARG A 171 -12.24 7.19 -8.02
N LEU A 172 -11.04 7.77 -8.06
CA LEU A 172 -10.37 8.13 -9.30
C LEU A 172 -10.17 6.89 -10.20
N SER A 173 -9.68 5.79 -9.63
CA SER A 173 -9.52 4.50 -10.31
C SER A 173 -10.84 3.99 -10.89
N SER A 174 -11.94 4.11 -10.14
CA SER A 174 -13.28 3.69 -10.62
C SER A 174 -13.81 4.52 -11.79
N GLN A 175 -13.35 5.77 -11.95
CA GLN A 175 -13.76 6.68 -13.01
C GLN A 175 -12.79 6.68 -14.21
N LEU A 176 -11.63 6.02 -14.09
CA LEU A 176 -10.70 5.89 -15.21
C LEU A 176 -11.31 5.00 -16.32
N PRO A 177 -10.97 5.26 -17.60
CA PRO A 177 -11.36 4.36 -18.68
C PRO A 177 -10.81 2.93 -18.48
N PRO A 178 -11.40 1.91 -19.12
CA PRO A 178 -10.82 0.56 -19.16
C PRO A 178 -9.39 0.58 -19.73
N GLY A 179 -8.49 -0.24 -19.17
CA GLY A 179 -7.09 -0.31 -19.61
C GLY A 179 -6.10 0.53 -18.78
N PHE A 180 -6.57 1.25 -17.75
CA PHE A 180 -5.75 2.02 -16.82
C PHE A 180 -5.52 1.33 -15.46
N GLU A 181 -5.66 0.00 -15.41
CA GLU A 181 -5.47 -0.78 -14.19
C GLU A 181 -4.04 -0.67 -13.67
N ASP A 182 -3.06 -0.72 -14.59
CA ASP A 182 -1.64 -0.53 -14.27
C ASP A 182 -1.35 0.85 -13.67
N ALA A 183 -2.08 1.88 -14.11
CA ALA A 183 -1.91 3.22 -13.60
C ALA A 183 -2.39 3.33 -12.15
N SER A 184 -3.54 2.72 -11.84
CA SER A 184 -4.07 2.64 -10.49
C SER A 184 -3.13 1.86 -9.56
N VAL A 185 -2.53 0.78 -10.05
CA VAL A 185 -1.54 -0.01 -9.30
C VAL A 185 -0.29 0.81 -9.00
N GLY A 186 0.26 1.53 -10.00
CA GLY A 186 1.41 2.40 -9.80
C GLY A 186 1.14 3.51 -8.79
N ALA A 187 0.02 4.22 -8.92
CA ALA A 187 -0.39 5.25 -7.98
C ALA A 187 -0.58 4.70 -6.56
N ALA A 188 -1.20 3.52 -6.41
CA ALA A 188 -1.39 2.87 -5.10
C ALA A 188 -0.05 2.49 -4.46
N GLN A 189 0.89 1.95 -5.25
CA GLN A 189 2.23 1.64 -4.78
C GLN A 189 2.99 2.89 -4.34
N ALA A 190 2.89 3.97 -5.12
CA ALA A 190 3.52 5.25 -4.76
C ALA A 190 2.97 5.79 -3.43
N LEU A 191 1.64 5.75 -3.22
CA LEU A 191 1.01 6.13 -1.95
C LEU A 191 1.42 5.25 -0.78
N ALA A 192 1.47 3.93 -0.97
CA ALA A 192 1.87 2.98 0.07
C ALA A 192 3.32 3.25 0.51
N LEU A 193 4.23 3.43 -0.46
CA LEU A 193 5.62 3.75 -0.19
C LEU A 193 5.78 5.13 0.47
N ALA A 194 5.04 6.14 0.00
CA ALA A 194 5.04 7.47 0.61
C ALA A 194 4.58 7.41 2.08
N THR A 195 3.51 6.67 2.35
CA THR A 195 3.00 6.46 3.72
C THR A 195 4.04 5.73 4.57
N ALA A 196 4.71 4.72 4.01
CA ALA A 196 5.79 3.98 4.69
C ALA A 196 6.97 4.87 5.09
N PHE A 197 7.37 5.80 4.22
CA PHE A 197 8.42 6.79 4.50
C PHE A 197 8.02 7.82 5.56
N GLY A 198 6.72 8.06 5.76
CA GLY A 198 6.20 8.97 6.77
C GLY A 198 6.01 8.34 8.16
N LEU A 199 6.21 7.03 8.31
CA LEU A 199 5.99 6.32 9.57
C LEU A 199 6.99 6.77 10.64
N ALA A 200 6.49 6.98 11.85
CA ALA A 200 7.33 7.17 13.03
C ALA A 200 7.95 5.85 13.51
N TRP A 201 8.73 5.92 14.60
CA TRP A 201 9.26 4.74 15.28
C TRP A 201 8.34 4.32 16.44
N PRO A 202 8.09 3.01 16.65
CA PRO A 202 7.06 2.54 17.58
C PRO A 202 7.48 2.60 19.05
N VAL A 203 8.77 2.80 19.32
CA VAL A 203 9.39 2.94 20.64
C VAL A 203 10.40 4.09 20.59
N HIS A 204 11.01 4.42 21.73
CA HIS A 204 12.08 5.42 21.78
C HIS A 204 13.18 5.15 20.72
N GLU A 205 13.70 6.20 20.09
CA GLU A 205 14.58 6.07 18.92
C GLU A 205 15.91 5.36 19.21
N GLY A 206 16.37 5.39 20.46
CA GLY A 206 17.58 4.70 20.92
C GLY A 206 17.44 3.18 21.07
N ALA A 207 16.26 2.60 20.83
CA ALA A 207 16.06 1.16 20.95
C ALA A 207 16.96 0.39 19.96
N ARG A 208 17.79 -0.50 20.51
CA ARG A 208 18.71 -1.33 19.71
C ARG A 208 17.93 -2.37 18.93
N VAL A 209 18.20 -2.46 17.62
CA VAL A 209 17.76 -3.60 16.80
C VAL A 209 18.53 -4.84 17.24
N THR A 210 17.83 -5.80 17.86
CA THR A 210 18.42 -7.06 18.31
C THR A 210 18.33 -8.14 17.25
N SER A 211 17.31 -8.09 16.39
CA SER A 211 17.20 -8.97 15.22
C SER A 211 16.64 -8.21 14.01
N PRO A 212 17.36 -8.13 12.89
CA PRO A 212 16.89 -7.45 11.68
C PRO A 212 15.88 -8.31 10.91
N PHE A 213 15.17 -7.68 9.99
CA PHE A 213 14.35 -8.35 8.97
C PHE A 213 15.22 -9.24 8.06
N GLY A 214 14.65 -10.32 7.54
CA GLY A 214 15.31 -11.15 6.53
C GLY A 214 15.44 -12.63 6.92
N GLU A 215 16.02 -13.43 6.03
CA GLU A 215 16.22 -14.85 6.30
C GLU A 215 17.25 -15.06 7.40
N ARG A 216 16.84 -15.79 8.45
CA ARG A 216 17.74 -16.19 9.53
C ARG A 216 17.49 -17.62 9.97
N PHE A 217 18.49 -18.20 10.62
CA PHE A 217 18.29 -19.43 11.37
C PHE A 217 17.37 -19.13 12.56
N HIS A 218 16.21 -19.78 12.61
CA HIS A 218 15.20 -19.50 13.64
C HIS A 218 15.61 -20.16 14.96
N PRO A 219 15.86 -19.39 16.03
CA PRO A 219 16.49 -19.91 17.25
C PRO A 219 15.64 -20.97 17.96
N VAL A 220 14.32 -20.90 17.83
CA VAL A 220 13.38 -21.86 18.46
C VAL A 220 12.99 -23.02 17.54
N LEU A 221 13.10 -22.87 16.21
CA LEU A 221 12.58 -23.85 15.25
C LEU A 221 13.70 -24.65 14.55
N GLY A 222 14.96 -24.29 14.76
CA GLY A 222 16.11 -25.01 14.20
C GLY A 222 16.20 -25.00 12.66
N ARG A 223 15.51 -24.07 11.98
CA ARG A 223 15.46 -23.98 10.51
C ARG A 223 15.57 -22.55 10.01
N ARG A 224 16.02 -22.36 8.77
CA ARG A 224 15.95 -21.04 8.10
C ARG A 224 14.49 -20.62 7.97
N LYS A 225 14.16 -19.44 8.48
CA LYS A 225 12.84 -18.82 8.36
C LYS A 225 13.02 -17.32 8.14
N LEU A 226 12.18 -16.76 7.29
CA LEU A 226 12.08 -15.32 7.11
C LEU A 226 11.59 -14.68 8.42
N HIS A 227 12.37 -13.73 8.92
CA HIS A 227 11.95 -12.81 9.95
C HIS A 227 11.19 -11.66 9.29
N THR A 228 9.87 -11.62 9.50
CA THR A 228 8.93 -10.72 8.81
C THR A 228 8.86 -9.31 9.40
N GLY A 229 9.78 -8.97 10.30
CA GLY A 229 9.86 -7.68 10.97
C GLY A 229 11.21 -7.50 11.62
N VAL A 230 11.28 -6.58 12.58
CA VAL A 230 12.48 -6.29 13.38
C VAL A 230 12.19 -6.48 14.86
N ASP A 231 13.16 -7.05 15.56
CA ASP A 231 13.10 -7.18 17.01
C ASP A 231 13.85 -5.99 17.63
N LEU A 232 13.15 -5.22 18.46
CA LEU A 232 13.66 -4.06 19.17
C LEU A 232 13.84 -4.42 20.64
N GLY A 233 15.08 -4.50 21.10
CA GLY A 233 15.39 -4.83 22.49
C GLY A 233 14.95 -3.72 23.42
N VAL A 234 13.88 -3.95 24.18
CA VAL A 234 13.32 -3.00 25.14
C VAL A 234 12.81 -3.74 26.39
N PRO A 235 12.89 -3.16 27.59
CA PRO A 235 12.34 -3.75 28.80
C PRO A 235 10.83 -3.99 28.69
N VAL A 236 10.31 -4.97 29.44
CA VAL A 236 8.86 -5.18 29.59
C VAL A 236 8.22 -3.90 30.13
N GLY A 237 7.07 -3.51 29.59
CA GLY A 237 6.32 -2.33 30.01
C GLY A 237 6.66 -1.05 29.25
N THR A 238 7.65 -1.09 28.34
CA THR A 238 8.05 0.08 27.53
C THR A 238 6.86 0.58 26.72
N PRO A 239 6.55 1.89 26.73
CA PRO A 239 5.47 2.45 25.92
C PRO A 239 5.66 2.14 24.43
N VAL A 240 4.61 1.61 23.78
CA VAL A 240 4.56 1.36 22.34
C VAL A 240 3.50 2.27 21.73
N VAL A 241 3.90 3.04 20.74
CA VAL A 241 3.05 4.06 20.10
C VAL A 241 2.64 3.67 18.68
N ALA A 242 1.47 4.16 18.24
CA ALA A 242 1.06 4.08 16.85
C ALA A 242 2.01 4.91 15.97
N VAL A 243 2.55 4.32 14.91
CA VAL A 243 3.57 4.97 14.07
C VAL A 243 2.98 5.99 13.09
N ALA A 244 1.67 5.92 12.85
CA ALA A 244 0.88 6.84 12.06
C ALA A 244 -0.59 6.73 12.47
N ASP A 245 -1.43 7.63 11.96
CA ASP A 245 -2.88 7.54 12.12
C ASP A 245 -3.39 6.23 11.51
N GLY A 246 -4.45 5.67 12.07
CA GLY A 246 -4.99 4.42 11.56
C GLY A 246 -6.18 3.87 12.34
N VAL A 247 -6.58 2.67 11.97
CA VAL A 247 -7.65 1.90 12.61
C VAL A 247 -7.08 0.56 13.09
N VAL A 248 -7.38 0.20 14.32
CA VAL A 248 -6.98 -1.10 14.87
C VAL A 248 -7.72 -2.22 14.15
N ARG A 249 -6.98 -3.01 13.37
CA ARG A 249 -7.51 -4.16 12.62
C ARG A 249 -7.53 -5.43 13.46
N ARG A 250 -6.57 -5.60 14.36
CA ARG A 250 -6.45 -6.77 15.24
C ARG A 250 -5.91 -6.36 16.60
N ALA A 251 -6.54 -6.83 17.67
CA ALA A 251 -6.02 -6.77 19.03
C ALA A 251 -6.39 -8.09 19.69
N SER A 252 -5.43 -9.01 19.80
CA SER A 252 -5.67 -10.40 20.23
C SER A 252 -4.44 -10.99 20.89
N GLU A 253 -4.58 -12.18 21.48
CA GLU A 253 -3.46 -12.95 22.00
C GLU A 253 -3.37 -14.30 21.28
N ASP A 254 -2.17 -14.71 20.86
CA ASP A 254 -1.92 -16.04 20.32
C ASP A 254 -0.58 -16.61 20.80
N ALA A 255 -0.42 -17.94 20.74
CA ALA A 255 0.75 -18.63 21.28
C ALA A 255 2.07 -18.25 20.59
N VAL A 256 2.02 -17.70 19.38
CA VAL A 256 3.21 -17.35 18.59
C VAL A 256 3.60 -15.91 18.82
N ASN A 257 2.68 -14.99 18.52
CA ASN A 257 2.91 -13.55 18.56
C ASN A 257 2.68 -12.95 19.95
N GLY A 258 2.17 -13.74 20.90
CA GLY A 258 1.75 -13.22 22.20
C GLY A 258 0.58 -12.26 22.03
N ARG A 259 0.57 -11.19 22.83
CA ARG A 259 -0.37 -10.08 22.65
C ARG A 259 0.05 -9.27 21.44
N VAL A 260 -0.78 -9.32 20.41
CA VAL A 260 -0.53 -8.72 19.10
C VAL A 260 -1.55 -7.64 18.79
N LEU A 261 -1.03 -6.51 18.32
CA LEU A 261 -1.78 -5.40 17.78
C LEU A 261 -1.43 -5.24 16.30
N VAL A 262 -2.44 -5.08 15.44
CA VAL A 262 -2.26 -4.70 14.04
C VAL A 262 -3.06 -3.43 13.77
N VAL A 263 -2.40 -2.42 13.23
CA VAL A 263 -3.00 -1.13 12.86
C VAL A 263 -2.96 -1.00 11.33
N ASP A 264 -4.10 -0.65 10.74
CA ASP A 264 -4.23 -0.29 9.32
C ASP A 264 -4.14 1.24 9.18
N HIS A 265 -3.14 1.70 8.45
CA HIS A 265 -2.87 3.11 8.21
C HIS A 265 -3.49 3.61 6.90
N GLY A 266 -4.28 2.77 6.22
CA GLY A 266 -4.81 3.04 4.89
C GLY A 266 -3.76 2.86 3.80
N ARG A 267 -4.17 3.06 2.54
CA ARG A 267 -3.27 2.98 1.35
C ARG A 267 -2.50 1.65 1.25
N GLY A 268 -3.03 0.57 1.85
CA GLY A 268 -2.39 -0.74 1.90
C GLY A 268 -1.21 -0.84 2.86
N VAL A 269 -1.05 0.08 3.82
CA VAL A 269 0.03 0.07 4.82
C VAL A 269 -0.50 -0.42 6.15
N THR A 270 0.06 -1.51 6.66
CA THR A 270 -0.29 -2.07 7.96
C THR A 270 0.96 -2.28 8.81
N THR A 271 0.83 -2.06 10.12
CA THR A 271 1.90 -2.36 11.07
C THR A 271 1.43 -3.33 12.14
N ALA A 272 2.33 -4.22 12.56
CA ALA A 272 2.07 -5.16 13.64
C ALA A 272 3.07 -4.97 14.79
N TYR A 273 2.55 -5.11 16.01
CA TYR A 273 3.28 -5.00 17.27
C TYR A 273 3.03 -6.30 18.04
N CYS A 274 4.06 -7.11 18.23
CA CYS A 274 3.94 -8.43 18.88
C CYS A 274 4.70 -8.49 20.20
N HIS A 275 4.46 -9.56 20.95
CA HIS A 275 5.06 -9.88 22.24
C HIS A 275 4.75 -8.86 23.35
N ASN A 276 3.67 -8.09 23.19
CA ASN A 276 3.31 -7.05 24.15
C ASN A 276 2.95 -7.63 25.53
N SER A 277 3.18 -6.86 26.58
CA SER A 277 2.68 -7.15 27.92
C SER A 277 1.26 -6.64 28.11
N GLU A 278 0.82 -5.64 27.35
CA GLU A 278 -0.53 -5.06 27.47
C GLU A 278 -0.94 -4.43 26.14
N LEU A 279 -2.22 -4.58 25.77
CA LEU A 279 -2.84 -3.85 24.65
C LEU A 279 -3.78 -2.81 25.25
N LEU A 280 -3.62 -1.55 24.85
CA LEU A 280 -4.36 -0.41 25.40
C LEU A 280 -5.48 0.08 24.46
N VAL A 281 -5.71 -0.65 23.37
CA VAL A 281 -6.68 -0.34 22.33
C VAL A 281 -7.43 -1.59 21.89
N LYS A 282 -8.59 -1.39 21.26
CA LYS A 282 -9.49 -2.46 20.78
C LYS A 282 -9.73 -2.39 19.28
N VAL A 283 -10.15 -3.51 18.69
CA VAL A 283 -10.50 -3.59 17.26
C VAL A 283 -11.54 -2.53 16.89
N GLY A 284 -11.33 -1.88 15.74
CA GLY A 284 -12.17 -0.79 15.23
C GLY A 284 -11.85 0.59 15.81
N GLN A 285 -10.99 0.69 16.83
CA GLN A 285 -10.59 1.97 17.40
C GLN A 285 -9.70 2.75 16.42
N ARG A 286 -10.00 4.04 16.24
CA ARG A 286 -9.11 4.99 15.55
C ARG A 286 -7.98 5.41 16.48
N VAL A 287 -6.76 5.42 15.97
CA VAL A 287 -5.55 5.85 16.69
C VAL A 287 -4.86 6.94 15.89
N THR A 288 -4.25 7.89 16.59
CA THR A 288 -3.43 8.94 15.98
C THR A 288 -1.95 8.61 16.11
N ARG A 289 -1.12 9.15 15.24
CA ARG A 289 0.34 9.07 15.32
C ARG A 289 0.82 9.47 16.72
N GLY A 290 1.68 8.65 17.32
CA GLY A 290 2.23 8.87 18.66
C GLY A 290 1.30 8.46 19.81
N ALA A 291 0.05 8.06 19.54
CA ALA A 291 -0.84 7.55 20.58
C ALA A 291 -0.25 6.29 21.23
N LEU A 292 -0.28 6.21 22.55
CA LEU A 292 0.10 5.01 23.29
C LEU A 292 -0.93 3.91 23.01
N VAL A 293 -0.50 2.80 22.41
CA VAL A 293 -1.39 1.71 21.97
C VAL A 293 -1.13 0.38 22.66
N ALA A 294 0.08 0.18 23.19
CA ALA A 294 0.46 -1.04 23.88
C ALA A 294 1.65 -0.78 24.82
N ARG A 295 2.00 -1.80 25.60
CA ARG A 295 3.27 -1.89 26.31
C ARG A 295 4.05 -3.10 25.83
N SER A 296 5.35 -2.94 25.56
CA SER A 296 6.21 -4.05 25.14
C SER A 296 6.26 -5.14 26.21
N GLY A 297 6.66 -6.35 25.85
CA GLY A 297 6.65 -7.46 26.79
C GLY A 297 7.59 -8.58 26.40
N ASN A 298 7.15 -9.79 26.76
CA ASN A 298 7.83 -11.04 26.49
C ASN A 298 6.80 -12.18 26.33
N THR A 299 5.63 -11.88 25.77
CA THR A 299 4.52 -12.85 25.64
C THR A 299 4.63 -13.67 24.36
N GLY A 300 3.98 -14.84 24.32
CA GLY A 300 4.05 -15.75 23.19
C GLY A 300 5.43 -16.39 23.04
N ARG A 301 5.86 -16.62 21.80
CA ARG A 301 7.12 -17.30 21.51
C ARG A 301 8.28 -16.31 21.42
N SER A 302 8.76 -15.89 22.58
CA SER A 302 9.86 -14.93 22.72
C SER A 302 11.01 -15.54 23.54
N THR A 303 12.25 -15.17 23.21
CA THR A 303 13.46 -15.59 23.95
C THR A 303 13.91 -14.58 25.00
N GLY A 304 13.28 -13.40 25.07
CA GLY A 304 13.60 -12.35 26.04
C GLY A 304 12.84 -11.05 25.74
N PRO A 305 12.81 -10.06 26.64
CA PRO A 305 12.04 -8.84 26.47
C PRO A 305 12.41 -8.06 25.20
N HIS A 306 11.43 -7.88 24.31
CA HIS A 306 11.56 -7.08 23.09
C HIS A 306 10.19 -6.69 22.54
N LEU A 307 10.19 -5.75 21.59
CA LEU A 307 9.05 -5.51 20.70
C LEU A 307 9.39 -6.09 19.33
N HIS A 308 8.57 -7.01 18.82
CA HIS A 308 8.63 -7.42 17.43
C HIS A 308 7.71 -6.51 16.60
N TYR A 309 8.31 -5.74 15.70
CA TYR A 309 7.64 -4.74 14.87
C TYR A 309 7.67 -5.15 13.40
N GLN A 310 6.50 -5.25 12.78
CA GLN A 310 6.36 -5.57 11.36
C GLN A 310 5.77 -4.40 10.59
N LEU A 311 6.28 -4.17 9.39
CA LEU A 311 5.69 -3.31 8.39
C LEU A 311 5.25 -4.18 7.23
N GLU A 312 4.01 -4.03 6.81
CA GLU A 312 3.48 -4.66 5.61
C GLU A 312 2.95 -3.60 4.65
N LEU A 313 3.33 -3.73 3.38
CA LEU A 313 2.79 -2.95 2.29
C LEU A 313 2.06 -3.90 1.34
N ALA A 314 0.80 -3.63 1.03
CA ALA A 314 -0.08 -4.49 0.21
C ALA A 314 0.00 -5.98 0.62
N ALA A 315 -0.12 -6.24 1.93
CA ALA A 315 -0.03 -7.57 2.54
C ALA A 315 1.31 -8.31 2.32
N ARG A 316 2.40 -7.58 2.01
CA ARG A 316 3.76 -8.12 1.93
C ARG A 316 4.63 -7.54 3.04
N PRO A 317 5.31 -8.37 3.84
CA PRO A 317 6.28 -7.91 4.81
C PRO A 317 7.42 -7.15 4.15
N MET A 318 7.76 -6.00 4.69
CA MET A 318 8.84 -5.13 4.26
C MET A 318 9.82 -4.94 5.41
N ASP A 319 11.09 -4.73 5.09
CA ASP A 319 12.08 -4.32 6.09
C ASP A 319 11.77 -2.91 6.59
N PRO A 320 11.33 -2.72 7.86
CA PRO A 320 11.01 -1.40 8.38
C PRO A 320 12.23 -0.47 8.45
N LEU A 321 13.46 -1.03 8.52
CA LEU A 321 14.68 -0.22 8.58
C LEU A 321 14.99 0.48 7.28
N LYS A 322 14.48 -0.03 6.15
CA LYS A 322 14.64 0.62 4.84
C LYS A 322 13.83 1.92 4.71
N PHE A 323 12.78 2.09 5.50
CA PHE A 323 11.95 3.31 5.54
C PHE A 323 12.32 4.24 6.69
N ARG A 324 13.19 3.78 7.59
CA ARG A 324 13.69 4.57 8.71
C ARG A 324 14.92 5.36 8.29
N THR A 325 15.04 6.54 8.87
CA THR A 325 16.29 7.29 8.85
C THR A 325 17.36 6.54 9.61
N ALA A 326 18.52 6.38 8.99
CA ALA A 326 19.73 6.11 9.72
C ALA A 326 20.00 7.33 10.62
N LEU A 327 19.45 7.32 11.83
CA LEU A 327 20.15 7.97 12.94
C LEU A 327 21.54 7.36 12.87
N ARG A 328 22.54 8.19 12.53
CA ARG A 328 23.94 7.78 12.43
C ARG A 328 24.14 6.69 13.47
N ALA A 329 24.42 5.47 13.01
CA ALA A 329 25.03 4.50 13.89
C ALA A 329 26.14 5.31 14.55
N VAL A 330 26.04 5.52 15.87
CA VAL A 330 27.09 6.16 16.65
C VAL A 330 28.35 5.55 16.11
N ALA A 331 29.19 6.41 15.50
CA ALA A 331 30.41 5.99 14.85
C ALA A 331 31.02 5.01 15.84
N LYS A 332 31.10 3.73 15.43
CA LYS A 332 31.80 2.75 16.24
C LYS A 332 33.18 3.36 16.33
N ASP A 333 33.52 3.85 17.51
CA ASP A 333 34.80 4.47 17.77
C ASP A 333 35.84 3.56 17.11
N ALA A 334 36.53 4.12 16.13
CA ALA A 334 37.85 3.64 15.79
C ALA A 334 38.65 3.88 17.07
N ALA A 335 38.63 2.89 17.96
CA ALA A 335 39.53 2.83 19.08
C ALA A 335 40.95 2.58 18.52
N PRO A 336 41.96 3.19 19.15
CA PRO A 336 43.30 3.41 18.59
C PRO A 336 44.06 2.14 18.23
#